data_AF-A0A9E3U879-F1
#
_entry.id   AF-A0A9E3U879-F1
#
_cell.length_a   1.000
_cell.length_b   1.000
_cell.length_c   1.000
_cell.angle_alpha   90.00
_cell.angle_beta   90.00
_cell.angle_gamma   90.00
#
_symmetry.space_group_name_H-M   'P 1'
#
loop_
_entity.id
_entity.type
_entity.pdbx_description
1 polymer ?
#
loop_
_entity_poly.entity_id
_entity_poly.type
_entity_poly.pdbx_seq_one_letter_code
_entity_poly.pdbx_strand_id
1 'polypeptide(L)'
;MRLRALPNASSLPRSADIEFLDAQDLLDELCEDQLTFGMNLACLERAVEQAPRDPSARAALRTLEMRLADLCALRDALAALQLATADSRVHRLFVPDSPLADYLRGIYAWAHALVRALDQLASSLRDLSPDWALVRWRIEEAKNFHFDELHDAVRADLLALSIVANGGSFGANRPAVDELRYAVERLFATATALEEHLDERFG
;
A
#
# COMPACT_ATOMS: atom_id res chain seq x y z
N MET A 1 46.54 -15.80 44.84
CA MET A 1 45.12 -16.06 44.52
C MET A 1 44.66 -15.06 43.49
N ARG A 2 44.51 -15.46 42.21
CA ARG A 2 43.95 -14.62 41.14
C ARG A 2 42.47 -14.94 41.01
N LEU A 3 41.61 -13.99 41.35
CA LEU A 3 40.16 -14.08 41.14
C LEU A 3 39.89 -13.93 39.64
N ARG A 4 39.32 -15.00 39.07
CA ARG A 4 38.94 -15.13 37.67
C ARG A 4 37.64 -14.34 37.46
N ALA A 5 37.68 -13.27 36.68
CA ALA A 5 36.47 -12.55 36.26
C ALA A 5 35.63 -13.47 35.37
N LEU A 6 34.37 -13.67 35.73
CA LEU A 6 33.39 -14.37 34.91
C LEU A 6 33.02 -13.50 33.70
N PRO A 7 32.86 -14.08 32.50
CA PRO A 7 32.46 -13.34 31.31
C PRO A 7 31.02 -12.84 31.45
N ASN A 8 30.79 -11.58 31.08
CA ASN A 8 29.49 -10.95 30.96
C ASN A 8 28.54 -11.85 30.16
N ALA A 9 27.47 -12.31 30.80
CA ALA A 9 26.36 -12.95 30.12
C ALA A 9 25.71 -11.92 29.20
N SER A 10 25.89 -12.09 27.89
CA SER A 10 25.17 -11.36 26.85
C SER A 10 23.67 -11.58 27.07
N SER A 11 22.98 -10.55 27.56
CA SER A 11 21.53 -10.53 27.68
C SER A 11 20.92 -10.64 26.29
N LEU A 12 20.24 -11.75 26.01
CA LEU A 12 19.43 -11.90 24.80
C LEU A 12 18.42 -10.74 24.71
N PRO A 13 18.15 -10.21 23.51
CA PRO A 13 17.14 -9.16 23.32
C PRO A 13 15.79 -9.64 23.84
N ARG A 14 15.01 -8.71 24.42
CA ARG A 14 13.67 -9.03 24.94
C ARG A 14 12.72 -9.21 23.75
N SER A 15 11.65 -9.99 23.91
CA SER A 15 10.65 -10.24 22.85
C SER A 15 10.14 -8.95 22.17
N ALA A 16 9.95 -7.89 22.96
CA ALA A 16 9.50 -6.59 22.46
C ALA A 16 10.55 -5.88 21.57
N ASP A 17 11.84 -6.16 21.78
CA ASP A 17 12.91 -5.61 20.95
C ASP A 17 12.91 -6.30 19.57
N ILE A 18 12.56 -7.59 19.51
CA ILE A 18 12.47 -8.36 18.27
C ILE A 18 11.27 -7.90 17.44
N GLU A 19 10.08 -7.82 18.04
CA GLU A 19 8.87 -7.33 17.35
C GLU A 19 9.04 -5.92 16.78
N PHE A 20 9.76 -5.05 17.50
CA PHE A 20 10.08 -3.71 17.03
C PHE A 20 11.00 -3.72 15.81
N LEU A 21 12.06 -4.55 15.83
CA LEU A 21 12.97 -4.69 14.68
C LEU A 21 12.23 -5.26 13.47
N ASP A 22 11.42 -6.30 13.65
CA ASP A 22 10.64 -6.89 12.56
C ASP A 22 9.66 -5.87 11.95
N ALA A 23 9.05 -5.03 12.78
CA ALA A 23 8.19 -3.95 12.31
C ALA A 23 8.96 -2.86 11.55
N GLN A 24 10.18 -2.53 11.98
CA GLN A 24 11.03 -1.59 11.24
C GLN A 24 11.44 -2.14 9.88
N ASP A 25 11.86 -3.41 9.82
CA ASP A 25 12.25 -4.05 8.57
C ASP A 25 11.08 -4.06 7.56
N LEU A 26 9.85 -4.32 8.02
CA LEU A 26 8.67 -4.21 7.17
C LEU A 26 8.41 -2.76 6.72
N LEU A 27 8.50 -1.79 7.63
CA LEU A 27 8.27 -0.38 7.28
C LEU A 27 9.29 0.12 6.25
N ASP A 28 10.52 -0.36 6.31
CA ASP A 28 11.57 -0.08 5.32
C ASP A 28 11.25 -0.76 3.97
N GLU A 29 10.82 -2.03 3.96
CA GLU A 29 10.32 -2.74 2.76
C GLU A 29 9.18 -1.94 2.08
N LEU A 30 8.17 -1.55 2.84
CA LEU A 30 7.02 -0.79 2.32
C LEU A 30 7.42 0.62 1.83
N CYS A 31 8.46 1.23 2.43
CA CYS A 31 9.04 2.47 1.95
C CYS A 31 9.67 2.30 0.55
N GLU A 32 10.42 1.21 0.34
CA GLU A 32 11.00 0.88 -0.96
C GLU A 32 9.93 0.61 -2.02
N ASP A 33 8.88 -0.11 -1.67
CA ASP A 33 7.73 -0.36 -2.55
C ASP A 33 7.00 0.95 -2.91
N GLN A 34 6.79 1.85 -1.94
CA GLN A 34 6.18 3.15 -2.18
C GLN A 34 7.01 4.02 -3.14
N LEU A 35 8.33 4.01 -3.00
CA LEU A 35 9.23 4.72 -3.92
C LEU A 35 9.17 4.12 -5.32
N THR A 36 9.19 2.80 -5.41
CA THR A 36 9.07 2.08 -6.69
C THR A 36 7.73 2.35 -7.35
N PHE A 37 6.64 2.37 -6.58
CA PHE A 37 5.29 2.66 -7.07
C PHE A 37 5.19 4.09 -7.58
N GLY A 38 5.71 5.06 -6.81
CA GLY A 38 5.78 6.46 -7.23
C GLY A 38 6.58 6.67 -8.52
N MET A 39 7.73 6.00 -8.67
CA MET A 39 8.53 6.08 -9.89
C MET A 39 7.79 5.50 -11.10
N ASN A 40 7.15 4.34 -10.95
CA ASN A 40 6.39 3.71 -12.02
C ASN A 40 5.18 4.57 -12.44
N LEU A 41 4.52 5.23 -11.49
CA LEU A 41 3.43 6.18 -11.80
C LEU A 41 3.92 7.40 -12.58
N ALA A 42 5.06 7.98 -12.21
CA ALA A 42 5.64 9.10 -12.96
C ALA A 42 6.02 8.70 -14.40
N CYS A 43 6.50 7.46 -14.60
CA CYS A 43 6.74 6.91 -15.93
C CYS A 43 5.43 6.75 -16.73
N LEU A 44 4.38 6.21 -16.11
CA LEU A 44 3.07 6.05 -16.74
C LEU A 44 2.45 7.40 -17.11
N GLU A 45 2.50 8.39 -16.20
CA GLU A 45 2.05 9.76 -16.45
C GLU A 45 2.72 10.35 -17.69
N ARG A 46 4.06 10.24 -17.77
CA ARG A 46 4.80 10.68 -18.94
C ARG A 46 4.40 9.92 -20.21
N ALA A 47 4.12 8.62 -20.12
CA ALA A 47 3.66 7.83 -21.27
C ALA A 47 2.29 8.29 -21.76
N VAL A 48 1.37 8.62 -20.85
CA VAL A 48 0.03 9.18 -21.12
C VAL A 48 0.14 10.56 -21.79
N GLU A 49 1.00 11.43 -21.27
CA GLU A 49 1.23 12.76 -21.84
C GLU A 49 1.75 12.69 -23.29
N GLN A 50 2.60 11.71 -23.58
CA GLN A 50 3.22 11.50 -24.88
C GLN A 50 2.33 10.69 -25.86
N ALA A 51 1.16 10.23 -25.43
CA ALA A 51 0.28 9.42 -26.27
C ALA A 51 -0.32 10.26 -27.42
N PRO A 52 -0.45 9.70 -28.64
CA PRO A 52 -1.07 10.39 -29.76
C PRO A 52 -2.52 10.79 -29.47
N ARG A 53 -2.88 12.06 -29.72
CA ARG A 53 -4.24 12.60 -29.50
C ARG A 53 -5.19 12.33 -30.67
N ASP A 54 -5.00 11.22 -31.37
CA ASP A 54 -5.83 10.82 -32.51
C ASP A 54 -7.31 10.68 -32.07
N PRO A 55 -8.29 11.17 -32.86
CA PRO A 55 -9.71 11.00 -32.56
C PRO A 55 -10.12 9.54 -32.26
N SER A 56 -9.50 8.57 -32.93
CA SER A 56 -9.77 7.13 -32.76
C SER A 56 -9.28 6.59 -31.41
N ALA A 57 -8.20 7.15 -30.84
CA ALA A 57 -7.61 6.74 -29.56
C ALA A 57 -8.13 7.55 -28.36
N ARG A 58 -8.87 8.64 -28.59
CA ARG A 58 -9.29 9.59 -27.54
C ARG A 58 -10.08 8.95 -26.39
N ALA A 59 -10.95 7.98 -26.69
CA ALA A 59 -11.71 7.28 -25.64
C ALA A 59 -10.79 6.44 -24.75
N ALA A 60 -9.83 5.73 -25.35
CA ALA A 60 -8.86 4.91 -24.66
C ALA A 60 -7.93 5.75 -23.77
N LEU A 61 -7.47 6.89 -24.30
CA LEU A 61 -6.61 7.80 -23.56
C LEU A 61 -7.33 8.39 -22.34
N ARG A 62 -8.61 8.77 -22.48
CA ARG A 62 -9.42 9.22 -21.35
C ARG A 62 -9.57 8.14 -20.28
N THR A 63 -9.77 6.88 -20.68
CA THR A 63 -9.76 5.76 -19.73
C THR A 63 -8.43 5.71 -18.97
N LEU A 64 -7.31 5.80 -19.68
CA LEU A 64 -5.99 5.74 -19.09
C LEU A 64 -5.71 6.91 -18.14
N GLU A 65 -6.09 8.14 -18.51
CA GLU A 65 -6.03 9.33 -17.66
C GLU A 65 -6.85 9.16 -16.37
N MET A 66 -8.06 8.60 -16.45
CA MET A 66 -8.89 8.32 -15.27
C MET A 66 -8.27 7.24 -14.37
N ARG A 67 -7.74 6.14 -14.94
CA ARG A 67 -7.11 5.08 -14.13
C ARG A 67 -5.81 5.56 -13.48
N LEU A 68 -5.05 6.42 -14.16
CA LEU A 68 -3.88 7.07 -13.57
C LEU A 68 -4.25 7.95 -12.38
N ALA A 69 -5.34 8.73 -12.49
CA ALA A 69 -5.82 9.56 -11.39
C ALA A 69 -6.19 8.72 -10.15
N ASP A 70 -6.86 7.59 -10.34
CA ASP A 70 -7.21 6.69 -9.23
C ASP A 70 -5.97 6.05 -8.58
N LEU A 71 -4.97 5.65 -9.37
CA LEU A 71 -3.71 5.14 -8.82
C LEU A 71 -2.91 6.22 -8.07
N CYS A 72 -2.98 7.48 -8.52
CA CYS A 72 -2.43 8.60 -7.76
C CYS A 72 -3.18 8.79 -6.42
N ALA A 73 -4.50 8.66 -6.41
CA ALA A 73 -5.28 8.71 -5.17
C ALA A 73 -4.88 7.56 -4.22
N LEU A 74 -4.65 6.35 -4.75
CA LEU A 74 -4.17 5.20 -3.97
C LEU A 74 -2.78 5.48 -3.37
N ARG A 75 -1.84 5.98 -4.18
CA ARG A 75 -0.50 6.39 -3.71
C ARG A 75 -0.58 7.41 -2.58
N ASP A 76 -1.47 8.39 -2.70
CA ASP A 76 -1.64 9.44 -1.70
C ASP A 76 -2.26 8.89 -0.39
N ALA A 77 -3.16 7.90 -0.49
CA ALA A 77 -3.69 7.19 0.68
C ALA A 77 -2.60 6.36 1.39
N LEU A 78 -1.76 5.65 0.63
CA LEU A 78 -0.59 4.93 1.16
C LEU A 78 0.42 5.88 1.82
N ALA A 79 0.68 7.04 1.21
CA ALA A 79 1.56 8.05 1.81
C ALA A 79 1.01 8.62 3.12
N ALA A 80 -0.31 8.83 3.21
CA ALA A 80 -0.96 9.26 4.45
C ALA A 80 -0.84 8.18 5.55
N LEU A 81 -0.93 6.91 5.18
CA LEU A 81 -0.70 5.80 6.10
C LEU A 81 0.75 5.80 6.62
N GLN A 82 1.73 5.95 5.73
CA GLN A 82 3.15 5.99 6.10
C GLN A 82 3.47 7.17 7.03
N LEU A 83 2.81 8.31 6.86
CA LEU A 83 2.97 9.43 7.79
C LEU A 83 2.49 9.09 9.21
N ALA A 84 1.42 8.29 9.31
CA ALA A 84 0.88 7.85 10.59
C ALA A 84 1.76 6.81 11.30
N THR A 85 2.72 6.17 10.61
CA THR A 85 3.65 5.18 11.21
C THR A 85 4.83 5.82 11.93
N ALA A 86 4.97 7.15 11.88
CA ALA A 86 5.99 7.88 12.64
C ALA A 86 5.87 7.66 14.16
N ASP A 87 4.71 7.26 14.65
CA ASP A 87 4.50 6.90 16.05
C ASP A 87 4.85 5.44 16.34
N SER A 88 5.93 5.22 17.10
CA SER A 88 6.38 3.87 17.53
C SER A 88 5.31 3.00 18.19
N ARG A 89 4.23 3.58 18.75
CA ARG A 89 3.15 2.82 19.40
C ARG A 89 2.31 2.04 18.41
N VAL A 90 2.27 2.46 17.14
CA VAL A 90 1.53 1.77 16.10
C VAL A 90 2.35 0.67 15.43
N HIS A 91 3.67 0.60 15.67
CA HIS A 91 4.58 -0.36 15.03
C HIS A 91 4.19 -1.81 15.25
N ARG A 92 3.54 -2.13 16.36
CA ARG A 92 3.03 -3.48 16.62
C ARG A 92 1.97 -3.96 15.59
N LEU A 93 1.36 -3.05 14.83
CA LEU A 93 0.47 -3.39 13.72
C LEU A 93 1.23 -3.73 12.44
N PHE A 94 2.53 -3.47 12.39
CA PHE A 94 3.42 -3.71 11.26
C PHE A 94 4.36 -4.90 11.51
N VAL A 95 4.04 -5.77 12.46
CA VAL A 95 4.76 -7.04 12.63
C VAL A 95 4.44 -7.94 11.42
N PRO A 96 5.39 -8.76 10.94
CA PRO A 96 5.12 -9.77 9.92
C PRO A 96 3.89 -10.63 10.27
N ASP A 97 3.16 -11.05 9.24
CA ASP A 97 1.92 -11.84 9.34
C ASP A 97 0.76 -11.12 10.08
N SER A 98 0.88 -9.82 10.35
CA SER A 98 -0.28 -9.03 10.79
C SER A 98 -1.25 -8.81 9.63
N PRO A 99 -2.56 -8.70 9.90
CA PRO A 99 -3.54 -8.41 8.86
C PRO A 99 -3.22 -7.13 8.07
N LEU A 100 -2.68 -6.10 8.73
CA LEU A 100 -2.32 -4.85 8.06
C LEU A 100 -1.07 -5.01 7.19
N ALA A 101 -0.06 -5.74 7.67
CA ALA A 101 1.14 -6.04 6.90
C ALA A 101 0.80 -6.78 5.61
N ASP A 102 0.01 -7.85 5.72
CA ASP A 102 -0.39 -8.68 4.58
C ASP A 102 -1.27 -7.92 3.59
N TYR A 103 -2.19 -7.10 4.10
CA TYR A 103 -3.00 -6.21 3.26
C TYR A 103 -2.13 -5.23 2.47
N LEU A 104 -1.15 -4.58 3.12
CA LEU A 104 -0.28 -3.60 2.45
C LEU A 104 0.60 -4.24 1.38
N ARG A 105 1.18 -5.41 1.64
CA ARG A 105 1.93 -6.17 0.62
C ARG A 105 1.03 -6.52 -0.58
N GLY A 106 -0.20 -6.97 -0.32
CA GLY A 106 -1.20 -7.22 -1.35
C GLY A 106 -1.50 -5.97 -2.18
N ILE A 107 -1.73 -4.84 -1.53
CA ILE A 107 -2.01 -3.56 -2.19
C ILE A 107 -0.84 -3.10 -3.06
N TYR A 108 0.41 -3.16 -2.59
CA TYR A 108 1.56 -2.80 -3.42
C TYR A 108 1.71 -3.73 -4.62
N ALA A 109 1.61 -5.06 -4.42
CA ALA A 109 1.66 -6.03 -5.50
C ALA A 109 0.57 -5.78 -6.56
N TRP A 110 -0.67 -5.53 -6.10
CA TRP A 110 -1.80 -5.17 -6.95
C TRP A 110 -1.54 -3.88 -7.74
N ALA A 111 -1.13 -2.81 -7.05
CA ALA A 111 -0.85 -1.51 -7.67
C ALA A 111 0.26 -1.60 -8.72
N HIS A 112 1.33 -2.35 -8.43
CA HIS A 112 2.40 -2.60 -9.41
C HIS A 112 1.91 -3.36 -10.64
N ALA A 113 1.08 -4.40 -10.45
CA ALA A 113 0.50 -5.14 -11.57
C ALA A 113 -0.40 -4.24 -12.45
N LEU A 114 -1.23 -3.40 -11.82
CA LEU A 114 -2.07 -2.44 -12.53
C LEU A 114 -1.25 -1.41 -13.32
N VAL A 115 -0.24 -0.80 -12.72
CA VAL A 115 0.62 0.16 -13.43
C VAL A 115 1.27 -0.49 -14.65
N ARG A 116 1.75 -1.73 -14.53
CA ARG A 116 2.34 -2.47 -15.66
C ARG A 116 1.33 -2.76 -16.77
N ALA A 117 0.09 -3.12 -16.43
CA ALA A 117 -0.98 -3.33 -17.40
C ALA A 117 -1.34 -2.04 -18.15
N LEU A 118 -1.43 -0.92 -17.42
CA LEU A 118 -1.74 0.39 -17.99
C LEU A 118 -0.59 0.97 -18.81
N ASP A 119 0.66 0.76 -18.42
CA ASP A 119 1.84 1.15 -19.21
C ASP A 119 1.91 0.40 -20.54
N GLN A 120 1.54 -0.89 -20.53
CA GLN A 120 1.41 -1.67 -21.75
C GLN A 120 0.28 -1.14 -22.65
N LEU A 121 -0.86 -0.76 -22.07
CA LEU A 121 -1.93 -0.11 -22.81
C LEU A 121 -1.44 1.21 -23.43
N ALA A 122 -0.77 2.06 -22.65
CA ALA A 122 -0.21 3.33 -23.10
C ALA A 122 0.73 3.15 -24.30
N SER A 123 1.60 2.15 -24.23
CA SER A 123 2.51 1.78 -25.31
C SER A 123 1.76 1.31 -26.56
N SER A 124 0.79 0.41 -26.41
CA SER A 124 -0.02 -0.09 -27.54
C SER A 124 -0.89 0.97 -28.22
N LEU A 125 -1.32 1.99 -27.47
CA LEU A 125 -2.03 3.15 -28.01
C LEU A 125 -1.12 4.04 -28.87
N ARG A 126 0.17 4.13 -28.53
CA ARG A 126 1.15 4.84 -29.35
C ARG A 126 1.32 4.21 -30.73
N ASP A 127 1.22 2.88 -30.78
CA ASP A 127 1.30 2.09 -32.01
C ASP A 127 -0.05 1.96 -32.75
N LEU A 128 -1.11 2.61 -32.23
CA LEU A 128 -2.50 2.56 -32.73
C LEU A 128 -3.08 1.13 -32.80
N SER A 129 -2.58 0.22 -31.96
CA SER A 129 -3.00 -1.18 -31.89
C SER A 129 -3.25 -1.63 -30.45
N PRO A 130 -4.24 -1.05 -29.74
CA PRO A 130 -4.49 -1.40 -28.35
C PRO A 130 -5.01 -2.83 -28.19
N ASP A 131 -4.33 -3.62 -27.37
CA ASP A 131 -4.75 -4.98 -27.02
C ASP A 131 -5.56 -4.97 -25.72
N TRP A 132 -6.86 -4.71 -25.87
CA TRP A 132 -7.79 -4.67 -24.74
C TRP A 132 -7.98 -6.02 -24.05
N ALA A 133 -7.86 -7.13 -24.80
CA ALA A 133 -8.03 -8.46 -24.25
C ALA A 133 -6.88 -8.79 -23.29
N LEU A 134 -5.65 -8.46 -23.70
CA LEU A 134 -4.48 -8.64 -22.86
C LEU A 134 -4.52 -7.75 -21.60
N VAL A 135 -4.92 -6.49 -21.75
CA VAL A 135 -5.05 -5.56 -20.62
C VAL A 135 -6.09 -6.05 -19.63
N ARG A 136 -7.27 -6.47 -20.10
CA ARG A 136 -8.31 -7.08 -19.26
C ARG A 136 -7.78 -8.28 -18.51
N TRP A 137 -7.14 -9.23 -19.21
CA TRP A 137 -6.58 -10.42 -18.59
C TRP A 137 -5.57 -10.09 -17.48
N ARG A 138 -4.70 -9.09 -17.69
CA ARG A 138 -3.74 -8.66 -16.66
C ARG A 138 -4.40 -7.97 -15.46
N ILE A 139 -5.45 -7.20 -15.69
CA ILE A 139 -6.21 -6.56 -14.61
C ILE A 139 -6.91 -7.64 -13.77
N GLU A 140 -7.53 -8.64 -14.41
CA GLU A 140 -8.12 -9.78 -13.71
C GLU A 140 -7.07 -10.60 -12.94
N GLU A 141 -5.88 -10.82 -13.52
CA GLU A 141 -4.78 -11.49 -12.82
C GLU A 141 -4.33 -10.69 -11.59
N ALA A 142 -4.28 -9.35 -11.70
CA ALA A 142 -3.89 -8.47 -10.61
C ALA A 142 -4.85 -8.56 -9.41
N LYS A 143 -6.15 -8.80 -9.62
CA LYS A 143 -7.13 -8.92 -8.52
C LYS A 143 -6.77 -10.00 -7.50
N ASN A 144 -6.00 -11.01 -7.89
CA ASN A 144 -5.55 -12.06 -6.96
C ASN A 144 -4.62 -11.53 -5.84
N PHE A 145 -4.17 -10.28 -5.92
CA PHE A 145 -3.37 -9.61 -4.89
C PHE A 145 -4.19 -8.68 -3.98
N HIS A 146 -5.47 -8.41 -4.30
CA HIS A 146 -6.32 -7.51 -3.52
C HIS A 146 -7.19 -8.31 -2.54
N PHE A 147 -6.88 -8.22 -1.24
CA PHE A 147 -7.51 -9.02 -0.19
C PHE A 147 -8.50 -8.22 0.67
N ASP A 148 -9.68 -7.94 0.14
CA ASP A 148 -10.71 -7.20 0.89
C ASP A 148 -11.22 -7.90 2.15
N GLU A 149 -11.08 -9.22 2.20
CA GLU A 149 -11.39 -10.02 3.39
C GLU A 149 -10.56 -9.66 4.63
N LEU A 150 -9.41 -8.98 4.46
CA LEU A 150 -8.57 -8.53 5.57
C LEU A 150 -9.09 -7.26 6.25
N HIS A 151 -10.02 -6.52 5.64
CA HIS A 151 -10.48 -5.21 6.17
C HIS A 151 -11.00 -5.32 7.60
N ASP A 152 -11.81 -6.34 7.90
CA ASP A 152 -12.41 -6.51 9.22
C ASP A 152 -11.40 -6.92 10.28
N ALA A 153 -10.41 -7.73 9.92
CA ALA A 153 -9.30 -8.10 10.81
C ALA A 153 -8.44 -6.87 11.14
N VAL A 154 -8.10 -6.06 10.14
CA VAL A 154 -7.37 -4.80 10.34
C VAL A 154 -8.14 -3.82 11.24
N ARG A 155 -9.45 -3.67 11.02
CA ARG A 155 -10.33 -2.84 11.87
C ARG A 155 -10.35 -3.33 13.31
N ALA A 156 -10.42 -4.65 13.52
CA ALA A 156 -10.41 -5.25 14.85
C ALA A 156 -9.09 -4.93 15.59
N ASP A 157 -7.95 -5.04 14.91
CA ASP A 157 -6.64 -4.72 15.49
C ASP A 157 -6.48 -3.24 15.83
N LEU A 158 -6.95 -2.34 14.95
CA LEU A 158 -6.98 -0.89 15.21
C LEU A 158 -7.89 -0.54 16.39
N LEU A 159 -9.02 -1.24 16.54
CA LEU A 159 -9.92 -1.05 17.67
C LEU A 159 -9.25 -1.52 18.96
N ALA A 160 -8.64 -2.71 18.97
CA ALA A 160 -7.90 -3.24 20.11
C ALA A 160 -6.77 -2.29 20.54
N LEU A 161 -6.03 -1.72 19.58
CA LEU A 161 -5.03 -0.69 19.84
C LEU A 161 -5.61 0.56 20.49
N SER A 162 -6.75 1.05 20.02
CA SER A 162 -7.38 2.22 20.62
C SER A 162 -7.86 1.98 22.06
N ILE A 163 -8.33 0.77 22.39
CA ILE A 163 -8.75 0.42 23.76
C ILE A 163 -7.53 0.44 24.69
N VAL A 164 -6.43 -0.20 24.28
CA VAL A 164 -5.19 -0.24 25.07
C VAL A 164 -4.61 1.17 25.26
N ALA A 165 -4.61 2.00 24.21
CA ALA A 165 -4.11 3.37 24.29
C ALA A 165 -4.95 4.26 25.24
N ASN A 166 -6.28 4.03 25.29
CA ASN A 166 -7.19 4.81 26.14
C ASN A 166 -7.19 4.37 27.62
N GLY A 167 -6.78 3.14 27.93
CA GLY A 167 -6.78 2.59 29.29
C GLY A 167 -5.68 3.14 30.22
N GLY A 168 -4.65 3.82 29.67
CA GLY A 168 -3.44 4.21 30.42
C GLY A 168 -3.31 5.68 30.82
N SER A 169 -3.92 6.63 30.09
CA SER A 169 -3.85 8.06 30.44
C SER A 169 -4.85 8.88 29.61
N PHE A 170 -5.88 9.43 30.26
CA PHE A 170 -6.79 10.41 29.65
C PHE A 170 -6.00 11.69 29.28
N GLY A 171 -5.73 11.92 28.00
CA GLY A 171 -5.54 13.29 27.50
C GLY A 171 -4.42 13.55 26.48
N ALA A 172 -3.32 12.80 26.46
CA ALA A 172 -2.16 13.15 25.62
C ALA A 172 -1.87 12.19 24.44
N ASN A 173 -2.51 11.03 24.40
CA ASN A 173 -2.07 9.90 23.57
C ASN A 173 -3.04 9.48 22.44
N ARG A 174 -4.14 10.21 22.24
CA ARG A 174 -5.22 9.88 21.30
C ARG A 174 -4.95 10.13 19.79
N PRO A 175 -4.20 11.16 19.36
CA PRO A 175 -4.25 11.59 17.95
C PRO A 175 -3.68 10.56 16.97
N ALA A 176 -2.58 9.88 17.29
CA ALA A 176 -1.91 9.00 16.34
C ALA A 176 -2.74 7.76 15.93
N VAL A 177 -3.50 7.15 16.85
CA VAL A 177 -4.32 5.96 16.52
C VAL A 177 -5.55 6.34 15.69
N ASP A 178 -6.13 7.51 15.97
CA ASP A 178 -7.28 8.02 15.20
C ASP A 178 -6.84 8.47 13.79
N GLU A 179 -5.66 9.09 13.67
CA GLU A 179 -5.04 9.43 12.38
C GLU A 179 -4.73 8.17 11.56
N LEU A 180 -4.13 7.15 12.18
CA LEU A 180 -3.88 5.86 11.53
C LEU A 180 -5.17 5.21 11.04
N ARG A 181 -6.20 5.16 11.89
CA ARG A 181 -7.51 4.60 11.52
C ARG A 181 -8.11 5.35 10.33
N TYR A 182 -8.07 6.67 10.36
CA TYR A 182 -8.57 7.48 9.25
C TYR A 182 -7.80 7.20 7.95
N ALA A 183 -6.47 7.07 8.02
CA ALA A 183 -5.64 6.73 6.87
C ALA A 183 -5.96 5.34 6.30
N VAL A 184 -6.15 4.34 7.16
CA VAL A 184 -6.53 2.97 6.75
C VAL A 184 -7.91 2.94 6.09
N GLU A 185 -8.93 3.59 6.68
CA GLU A 185 -10.27 3.61 6.06
C GLU A 185 -10.26 4.37 4.72
N ARG A 186 -9.45 5.43 4.61
CA ARG A 186 -9.25 6.12 3.34
C ARG A 186 -8.57 5.22 2.31
N LEU A 187 -7.59 4.40 2.72
CA LEU A 187 -6.94 3.43 1.85
C LEU A 187 -7.95 2.40 1.34
N PHE A 188 -8.74 1.79 2.23
CA PHE A 188 -9.80 0.84 1.86
C PHE A 188 -10.78 1.44 0.86
N ALA A 189 -11.35 2.62 1.17
CA ALA A 189 -12.30 3.28 0.29
C ALA A 189 -11.69 3.60 -1.09
N THR A 190 -10.41 3.97 -1.13
CA THR A 190 -9.71 4.29 -2.38
C THR A 190 -9.43 3.03 -3.21
N ALA A 191 -9.02 1.95 -2.56
CA ALA A 191 -8.76 0.66 -3.21
C ALA A 191 -10.05 0.06 -3.78
N THR A 192 -11.13 0.00 -3.00
CA THR A 192 -12.44 -0.47 -3.46
C THR A 192 -12.97 0.36 -4.62
N ALA A 193 -12.89 1.70 -4.55
CA ALA A 193 -13.33 2.55 -5.66
C ALA A 193 -12.51 2.32 -6.95
N LEU A 194 -11.19 2.13 -6.82
CA LEU A 194 -10.33 1.79 -7.95
C LEU A 194 -10.73 0.44 -8.55
N GLU A 195 -10.99 -0.58 -7.74
CA GLU A 195 -11.46 -1.89 -8.21
C GLU A 195 -12.80 -1.79 -8.93
N GLU A 196 -13.81 -1.14 -8.34
CA GLU A 196 -15.12 -0.93 -8.95
C GLU A 196 -15.00 -0.24 -10.32
N HIS A 197 -14.20 0.82 -10.41
CA HIS A 197 -13.99 1.50 -11.68
C HIS A 197 -13.20 0.66 -12.71
N LEU A 198 -12.34 -0.26 -12.25
CA LEU A 198 -11.68 -1.22 -13.14
C LEU A 198 -12.70 -2.23 -13.66
N ASP A 199 -13.61 -2.72 -12.83
CA ASP A 199 -14.66 -3.67 -13.21
C ASP A 199 -15.65 -3.06 -14.20
N GLU A 200 -16.11 -1.83 -13.95
CA GLU A 200 -16.99 -1.12 -14.87
C GLU A 200 -16.38 -0.98 -16.28
N ARG A 201 -15.05 -0.88 -16.36
CA ARG A 201 -14.35 -0.62 -17.61
C ARG A 201 -13.82 -1.88 -18.30
N PHE A 202 -13.31 -2.81 -17.52
CA PHE A 202 -12.55 -3.96 -17.97
C PHE A 202 -13.21 -5.30 -17.66
N GLY A 203 -14.22 -5.35 -16.79
CA GLY A 203 -15.02 -6.56 -16.53
C GLY A 203 -15.88 -7.01 -17.71
#